data_AF-A0A1H8EGA5-F1
#
_entry.id   AF-A0A1H8EGA5-F1
#
_cell.length_a   1.000
_cell.length_b   1.000
_cell.length_c   1.000
_cell.angle_alpha   90.00
_cell.angle_beta   90.00
_cell.angle_gamma   90.00
#
_symmetry.space_group_name_H-M   'P 1'
#
loop_
_entity.id
_entity.type
_entity.pdbx_description
1 polymer ?
#
loop_
_entity_poly.entity_id
_entity_poly.type
_entity_poly.pdbx_seq_one_letter_code
_entity_poly.pdbx_strand_id
1 'polypeptide(L)'
;MNRLKTTTAASAAGDSAAVFAKVKSTYGGIPNAYATVGTNAPAVLEHLLRASAILKSGTLSQLEIEAINLAASQSTGCDYFTEASARAALAGGDVDLVSFGAPYVANPDLVERFQQGILMSSGDPETYYQGGARGYTDYLRAT
;
A
#
# COMPACT_ATOMS: atom_id res chain seq x y z
N MET A 1 20.66 -2.50 -1.47
CA MET A 1 20.71 -1.07 -1.07
C MET A 1 19.55 -0.33 -1.73
N ASN A 2 18.77 0.44 -0.97
CA ASN A 2 17.62 1.17 -1.50
C ASN A 2 18.10 2.40 -2.32
N ARG A 3 17.67 2.49 -3.59
CA ARG A 3 18.04 3.56 -4.52
C ARG A 3 17.11 4.78 -4.46
N LEU A 4 16.00 4.67 -3.74
CA LEU A 4 14.97 5.70 -3.65
C LEU A 4 15.11 6.48 -2.36
N LYS A 5 14.88 7.80 -2.43
CA LYS A 5 14.83 8.68 -1.27
C LYS A 5 13.39 8.90 -0.83
N THR A 6 13.18 9.06 0.47
CA THR A 6 11.85 9.38 1.02
C THR A 6 11.97 10.56 1.97
N THR A 7 11.18 11.59 1.71
CA THR A 7 11.11 12.82 2.51
C THR A 7 9.72 12.94 3.13
N THR A 8 9.64 13.51 4.34
CA THR A 8 8.36 13.75 5.02
C THR A 8 7.65 14.98 4.46
N ALA A 9 6.33 15.08 4.67
CA ALA A 9 5.56 16.25 4.28
C ALA A 9 6.13 17.57 4.85
N ALA A 10 6.59 17.54 6.10
CA ALA A 10 7.10 18.72 6.80
C ALA A 10 8.46 19.20 6.26
N SER A 11 9.25 18.28 5.70
CA SER A 11 10.58 18.55 5.16
C SER A 11 10.62 18.71 3.64
N ALA A 12 9.48 18.54 2.96
CA ALA A 12 9.40 18.67 1.51
C ALA A 12 9.42 20.14 1.07
N ALA A 13 10.06 20.42 -0.06
CA ALA A 13 10.13 21.75 -0.67
C ALA A 13 9.72 21.70 -2.14
N GLY A 14 9.37 22.86 -2.71
CA GLY A 14 9.00 23.00 -4.13
C GLY A 14 7.84 22.10 -4.55
N ASP A 15 7.96 21.48 -5.72
CA ASP A 15 6.90 20.66 -6.34
C ASP A 15 6.49 19.46 -5.48
N SER A 16 7.43 18.87 -4.74
CA SER A 16 7.14 17.77 -3.80
C SER A 16 6.22 18.23 -2.68
N ALA A 17 6.39 19.44 -2.15
CA ALA A 17 5.51 19.98 -1.12
C ALA A 17 4.09 20.22 -1.66
N ALA A 18 3.99 20.75 -2.89
CA ALA A 18 2.70 21.00 -3.53
C ALA A 18 1.90 19.71 -3.75
N VAL A 19 2.54 18.67 -4.31
CA VAL A 19 1.86 17.38 -4.55
C VAL A 19 1.52 16.67 -3.23
N PHE A 20 2.38 16.78 -2.21
CA PHE A 20 2.11 16.22 -0.87
C PHE A 20 0.92 16.88 -0.17
N ALA A 21 0.75 18.20 -0.29
CA ALA A 21 -0.43 18.89 0.24
C ALA A 21 -1.72 18.37 -0.41
N LYS A 22 -1.70 18.15 -1.73
CA LYS A 22 -2.83 17.61 -2.47
C LYS A 22 -3.17 16.18 -2.05
N VAL A 23 -2.15 15.31 -1.95
CA VAL A 23 -2.31 13.94 -1.43
C VAL A 23 -2.93 13.95 -0.04
N LYS A 24 -2.40 14.76 0.88
CA LYS A 24 -2.89 14.83 2.25
C LYS A 24 -4.35 15.28 2.32
N SER A 25 -4.76 16.23 1.47
CA SER A 25 -6.14 16.70 1.38
C SER A 25 -7.09 15.58 0.92
N THR A 26 -6.68 14.77 -0.06
CA THR A 26 -7.51 13.69 -0.60
C THR A 26 -7.56 12.45 0.30
N TYR A 27 -6.46 12.09 0.95
CA TYR A 27 -6.32 10.80 1.63
C TYR A 27 -6.15 10.90 3.16
N GLY A 28 -6.20 12.11 3.75
CA GLY A 28 -6.01 12.34 5.19
C GLY A 28 -4.56 12.15 5.70
N GLY A 29 -3.69 11.54 4.89
CA GLY A 29 -2.28 11.31 5.15
C GLY A 29 -1.52 11.10 3.84
N ILE A 30 -0.20 10.89 3.93
CA ILE A 30 0.65 10.62 2.76
C ILE A 30 1.11 9.16 2.82
N PRO A 31 0.56 8.27 1.96
CA PRO A 31 1.02 6.89 1.86
C PRO A 31 2.52 6.80 1.51
N ASN A 32 3.20 5.77 2.00
CA ASN A 32 4.66 5.61 1.82
C ASN A 32 5.09 5.58 0.34
N ALA A 33 4.32 4.92 -0.52
CA ALA A 33 4.56 4.93 -1.97
C ALA A 33 4.51 6.35 -2.54
N TYR A 34 3.50 7.15 -2.15
CA TYR A 34 3.38 8.54 -2.62
C TYR A 34 4.47 9.43 -2.04
N ALA A 35 4.87 9.23 -0.78
CA ALA A 35 6.02 9.94 -0.22
C ALA A 35 7.29 9.66 -1.03
N THR A 36 7.53 8.40 -1.43
CA THR A 36 8.71 8.01 -2.20
C THR A 36 8.63 8.53 -3.64
N VAL A 37 7.52 8.32 -4.35
CA VAL A 37 7.34 8.82 -5.72
C VAL A 37 7.40 10.35 -5.74
N GLY A 38 6.70 11.04 -4.84
CA GLY A 38 6.72 12.50 -4.79
C GLY A 38 8.05 13.10 -4.38
N THR A 39 8.89 12.37 -3.62
CA THR A 39 10.27 12.79 -3.30
C THR A 39 11.19 12.71 -4.52
N ASN A 40 11.06 11.67 -5.34
CA ASN A 40 11.99 11.45 -6.47
C ASN A 40 11.47 11.98 -7.81
N ALA A 41 10.15 12.06 -7.98
CA ALA A 41 9.47 12.42 -9.23
C ALA A 41 8.07 13.02 -8.95
N PRO A 42 7.98 14.25 -8.41
CA PRO A 42 6.71 14.88 -8.05
C PRO A 42 5.74 15.05 -9.22
N ALA A 43 6.25 15.33 -10.43
CA ALA A 43 5.42 15.39 -11.64
C ALA A 43 4.73 14.05 -11.95
N VAL A 44 5.43 12.92 -11.75
CA VAL A 44 4.85 11.58 -11.95
C VAL A 44 3.73 11.31 -10.96
N LEU A 45 3.91 11.68 -9.69
CA LEU A 45 2.85 11.56 -8.69
C LEU A 45 1.63 12.42 -9.04
N GLU A 46 1.84 13.65 -9.48
CA GLU A 46 0.74 14.53 -9.92
C GLU A 46 0.01 13.95 -11.15
N HIS A 47 0.73 13.36 -12.10
CA HIS A 47 0.12 12.67 -13.23
C HIS A 47 -0.71 11.45 -12.80
N LEU A 48 -0.22 10.64 -11.86
CA LEU A 48 -0.96 9.51 -11.30
C LEU A 48 -2.27 9.96 -10.64
N LEU A 49 -2.21 11.02 -9.82
CA LEU A 49 -3.41 11.56 -9.18
C LEU A 49 -4.42 12.07 -10.22
N ARG A 50 -3.97 12.76 -11.27
CA ARG A 50 -4.85 13.20 -12.36
C ARG A 50 -5.46 12.03 -13.13
N ALA A 51 -4.67 11.01 -13.45
CA ALA A 51 -5.18 9.81 -14.12
C ALA A 51 -6.28 9.14 -13.28
N SER A 52 -6.09 9.03 -11.97
CA SER A 52 -7.11 8.48 -11.07
C SER A 52 -8.39 9.32 -11.03
N ALA A 53 -8.28 10.65 -11.07
CA ALA A 53 -9.43 11.54 -11.10
C ALA A 53 -10.21 11.42 -12.42
N ILE A 54 -9.50 11.31 -13.55
CA ILE A 54 -10.11 11.10 -14.87
C ILE A 54 -10.87 9.77 -14.89
N LEU A 55 -10.27 8.69 -14.40
CA LEU A 55 -10.92 7.38 -14.28
C LEU A 55 -12.22 7.47 -13.46
N LYS A 56 -12.19 8.15 -12.31
CA LYS A 56 -13.38 8.35 -11.47
C LYS A 56 -14.47 9.21 -12.10
N SER A 57 -14.11 10.10 -13.03
CA SER A 57 -15.07 10.92 -13.80
C SER A 57 -15.63 10.23 -15.05
N GLY A 58 -15.17 9.01 -15.34
CA GLY A 58 -15.59 8.24 -16.50
C GLY A 58 -16.95 7.57 -16.34
N THR A 59 -17.23 6.62 -17.24
CA THR A 59 -18.49 5.86 -17.24
C THR A 59 -18.46 4.60 -16.38
N LEU A 60 -17.28 4.20 -15.91
CA LEU A 60 -17.12 3.03 -15.05
C LEU A 60 -17.64 3.35 -13.66
N SER A 61 -18.40 2.42 -13.10
CA SER A 61 -18.76 2.45 -11.69
C SER A 61 -17.51 2.29 -10.81
N GLN A 62 -17.63 2.69 -9.55
CA GLN A 62 -16.56 2.54 -8.57
C GLN A 62 -16.13 1.06 -8.43
N LEU A 63 -17.09 0.13 -8.44
CA LEU A 63 -16.81 -1.30 -8.34
C LEU A 63 -16.01 -1.82 -9.55
N GLU A 64 -16.33 -1.36 -10.76
CA GLU A 64 -15.59 -1.74 -11.97
C GLU A 64 -14.16 -1.19 -11.95
N ILE A 65 -13.96 0.04 -11.46
CA ILE A 65 -12.64 0.64 -11.31
C ILE A 65 -11.78 -0.19 -10.33
N GLU A 66 -12.33 -0.58 -9.18
CA GLU A 66 -11.60 -1.39 -8.21
C GLU A 66 -11.33 -2.81 -8.71
N ALA A 67 -12.27 -3.42 -9.44
CA ALA A 67 -12.04 -4.72 -10.06
C ALA A 67 -10.86 -4.68 -11.07
N ILE A 68 -10.75 -3.59 -11.86
CA ILE A 68 -9.64 -3.38 -12.79
C ILE A 68 -8.32 -3.18 -12.04
N ASN A 69 -8.31 -2.33 -11.00
CA ASN A 69 -7.13 -2.08 -10.19
C ASN A 69 -6.62 -3.37 -9.53
N LEU A 70 -7.52 -4.20 -9.01
CA LEU A 70 -7.19 -5.48 -8.41
C LEU A 70 -6.57 -6.45 -9.43
N ALA A 71 -7.20 -6.59 -10.61
CA ALA A 71 -6.68 -7.45 -11.68
C ALA A 71 -5.29 -6.98 -12.16
N ALA A 72 -5.09 -5.67 -12.30
CA ALA A 72 -3.80 -5.10 -12.66
C ALA A 72 -2.73 -5.36 -11.60
N SER A 73 -3.05 -5.15 -10.32
CA SER A 73 -2.14 -5.45 -9.20
C SER A 73 -1.74 -6.92 -9.16
N GLN A 74 -2.69 -7.85 -9.39
CA GLN A 74 -2.41 -9.28 -9.50
C GLN A 74 -1.49 -9.61 -10.68
N SER A 75 -1.79 -9.05 -11.87
CA SER A 75 -0.98 -9.29 -13.06
C SER A 75 0.45 -8.76 -12.97
N THR A 76 0.66 -7.72 -12.14
CA THR A 76 1.94 -7.04 -11.97
C THR A 76 2.68 -7.43 -10.69
N GLY A 77 2.05 -8.16 -9.77
CA GLY A 77 2.62 -8.52 -8.47
C GLY A 77 2.77 -7.31 -7.51
N CYS A 78 1.91 -6.29 -7.63
CA CYS A 78 1.93 -5.11 -6.76
C CYS A 78 1.05 -5.31 -5.51
N ASP A 79 1.61 -5.93 -4.45
CA ASP A 79 0.90 -6.33 -3.23
C ASP A 79 0.65 -5.19 -2.20
N TYR A 80 0.00 -4.08 -2.61
CA TYR A 80 -0.07 -2.84 -1.82
C TYR A 80 -1.39 -2.61 -1.07
N PHE A 81 -1.84 -3.55 -0.22
CA PHE A 81 -2.75 -3.18 0.88
C PHE A 81 -1.97 -3.17 2.20
N THR A 82 -1.99 -2.01 2.87
CA THR A 82 -1.55 -1.87 4.26
C THR A 82 -2.76 -2.01 5.18
N GLU A 83 -2.54 -2.28 6.47
CA GLU A 83 -3.64 -2.31 7.45
C GLU A 83 -4.50 -1.03 7.38
N ALA A 84 -3.86 0.14 7.39
CA ALA A 84 -4.55 1.42 7.37
C ALA A 84 -5.39 1.62 6.09
N SER A 85 -4.84 1.30 4.92
CA SER A 85 -5.57 1.43 3.65
C SER A 85 -6.69 0.40 3.51
N ALA A 86 -6.52 -0.80 4.05
CA ALA A 86 -7.56 -1.83 4.07
C ALA A 86 -8.73 -1.43 4.96
N ARG A 87 -8.45 -0.89 6.16
CA ARG A 87 -9.48 -0.38 7.08
C ARG A 87 -10.26 0.78 6.47
N ALA A 88 -9.59 1.70 5.79
CA ALA A 88 -10.23 2.82 5.11
C ALA A 88 -11.18 2.36 4.00
N ALA A 89 -10.75 1.42 3.15
CA ALA A 89 -11.57 0.87 2.06
C ALA A 89 -12.82 0.14 2.58
N LEU A 90 -12.68 -0.66 3.65
CA LEU A 90 -13.80 -1.35 4.29
C LEU A 90 -14.78 -0.35 4.93
N ALA A 91 -14.28 0.66 5.65
CA ALA A 91 -15.12 1.67 6.29
C ALA A 91 -15.83 2.57 5.27
N GLY A 92 -15.22 2.80 4.11
CA GLY A 92 -15.82 3.53 2.98
C GLY A 92 -16.88 2.73 2.22
N GLY A 93 -16.97 1.40 2.42
CA GLY A 93 -17.82 0.52 1.63
C GLY A 93 -17.29 0.31 0.21
N ASP A 94 -16.00 0.58 -0.03
CA ASP A 94 -15.37 0.46 -1.34
C ASP A 94 -15.14 -1.02 -1.72
N VAL A 95 -15.02 -1.88 -0.71
CA VAL A 95 -14.78 -3.32 -0.84
C VAL A 95 -15.52 -4.10 0.25
N ASP A 96 -15.94 -5.32 -0.06
CA ASP A 96 -16.54 -6.24 0.91
C ASP A 96 -15.49 -6.96 1.77
N LEU A 97 -14.27 -7.14 1.24
CA LEU A 97 -13.18 -7.86 1.90
C LEU A 97 -11.81 -7.44 1.35
N VAL A 98 -10.78 -7.50 2.21
CA VAL A 98 -9.36 -7.38 1.84
C VAL A 98 -8.63 -8.64 2.31
N SER A 99 -7.79 -9.22 1.44
CA SER A 99 -6.98 -10.40 1.74
C SER A 99 -5.51 -10.04 1.87
N PHE A 100 -4.81 -10.70 2.80
CA PHE A 100 -3.38 -10.57 3.01
C PHE A 100 -2.71 -11.95 2.85
N GLY A 101 -1.81 -12.08 1.87
CA GLY A 101 -1.07 -13.32 1.61
C GLY A 101 0.35 -13.29 2.18
N ALA A 102 1.27 -12.62 1.48
CA ALA A 102 2.68 -12.52 1.88
C ALA A 102 2.91 -12.02 3.33
N PRO A 103 2.12 -11.07 3.87
CA PRO A 103 2.28 -10.66 5.28
C PRO A 103 2.05 -11.80 6.27
N TYR A 104 1.15 -12.73 5.97
CA TYR A 104 0.82 -13.87 6.83
C TYR A 104 1.94 -14.91 6.90
N VAL A 105 2.78 -15.02 5.84
CA VAL A 105 3.94 -15.93 5.84
C VAL A 105 4.93 -15.52 6.92
N ALA A 106 5.22 -14.21 7.02
CA ALA A 106 6.16 -13.67 8.01
C ALA A 106 5.55 -13.34 9.38
N ASN A 107 4.22 -13.39 9.49
CA ASN A 107 3.45 -12.99 10.67
C ASN A 107 2.32 -14.00 10.90
N PRO A 108 2.59 -15.15 11.55
CA PRO A 108 1.56 -16.15 11.80
C PRO A 108 0.42 -15.65 12.71
N ASP A 109 0.64 -14.55 13.43
CA ASP A 109 -0.29 -13.85 14.31
C ASP A 109 -0.76 -12.49 13.76
N LEU A 110 -0.84 -12.35 12.42
CA LEU A 110 -1.13 -11.08 11.75
C LEU A 110 -2.43 -10.41 12.22
N VAL A 111 -3.48 -11.20 12.48
CA VAL A 111 -4.77 -10.66 12.93
C VAL A 111 -4.65 -10.02 14.31
N GLU A 112 -4.01 -10.70 15.24
CA GLU A 112 -3.76 -10.20 16.59
C GLU A 112 -2.91 -8.93 16.55
N ARG A 113 -1.90 -8.89 15.66
CA ARG A 113 -1.10 -7.69 15.45
C ARG A 113 -1.92 -6.51 14.96
N PHE A 114 -2.80 -6.69 13.97
CA PHE A 114 -3.70 -5.61 13.52
C PHE A 114 -4.70 -5.18 14.59
N GLN A 115 -5.22 -6.10 15.40
CA GLN A 115 -6.13 -5.75 16.49
C GLN A 115 -5.44 -4.91 17.57
N GLN A 116 -4.16 -5.17 17.84
CA GLN A 116 -3.39 -4.55 18.92
C GLN A 116 -2.45 -3.43 18.44
N GLY A 117 -2.35 -3.18 17.14
CA GLY A 117 -1.43 -2.21 16.55
C GLY A 117 0.05 -2.62 16.68
N ILE A 118 0.35 -3.92 16.73
CA ILE A 118 1.73 -4.43 16.82
C ILE A 118 2.38 -4.40 15.43
N LEU A 119 3.65 -3.98 15.37
CA LEU A 119 4.42 -3.96 14.13
C LEU A 119 4.61 -5.37 13.55
N MET A 120 4.47 -5.48 12.23
CA MET A 120 4.77 -6.71 11.50
C MET A 120 6.28 -6.97 11.42
N SER A 121 6.66 -8.23 11.49
CA SER A 121 7.98 -8.72 11.10
C SER A 121 8.17 -8.56 9.58
N SER A 122 9.40 -8.26 9.17
CA SER A 122 9.78 -8.26 7.76
C SER A 122 9.96 -9.69 7.26
N GLY A 123 9.37 -10.00 6.13
CA GLY A 123 9.53 -11.30 5.49
C GLY A 123 10.77 -11.41 4.62
N ASP A 124 11.14 -12.64 4.28
CA ASP A 124 12.23 -12.96 3.35
C ASP A 124 11.65 -13.61 2.08
N PRO A 125 11.44 -12.83 0.99
CA PRO A 125 10.81 -13.32 -0.23
C PRO A 125 11.52 -14.51 -0.88
N GLU A 126 12.83 -14.67 -0.67
CA GLU A 126 13.60 -15.78 -1.24
C GLU A 126 13.18 -17.13 -0.66
N THR A 127 12.56 -17.13 0.52
CA THR A 127 12.08 -18.34 1.21
C THR A 127 10.65 -18.71 0.85
N TYR A 128 9.92 -17.84 0.16
CA TYR A 128 8.50 -18.04 -0.09
C TYR A 128 8.25 -19.08 -1.18
N TYR A 129 7.35 -20.02 -0.90
CA TYR A 129 6.85 -21.03 -1.83
C TYR A 129 7.92 -21.99 -2.37
N GLN A 130 9.07 -22.09 -1.70
CA GLN A 130 10.18 -22.97 -2.10
C GLN A 130 9.99 -24.43 -1.67
N GLY A 131 9.00 -24.72 -0.82
CA GLY A 131 8.79 -26.03 -0.20
C GLY A 131 9.75 -26.30 0.96
N GLY A 132 9.31 -27.14 1.91
CA GLY A 132 10.03 -27.39 3.16
C GLY A 132 9.68 -26.39 4.28
N ALA A 133 10.37 -26.46 5.42
CA ALA A 133 10.01 -25.71 6.63
C ALA A 133 10.63 -24.30 6.72
N ARG A 134 11.76 -24.06 6.03
CA ARG A 134 12.49 -22.78 6.05
C ARG A 134 11.58 -21.66 5.52
N GLY A 135 11.53 -20.55 6.24
CA GLY A 135 10.64 -19.42 5.92
C GLY A 135 9.17 -19.65 6.28
N TYR A 136 8.82 -20.77 6.91
CA TYR A 136 7.45 -21.04 7.39
C TYR A 136 7.39 -21.27 8.90
N THR A 137 8.45 -21.80 9.49
CA THR A 137 8.54 -22.06 10.94
C THR A 137 9.48 -21.11 11.68
N ASP A 138 10.13 -20.21 10.96
CA ASP A 138 11.23 -19.39 11.49
C ASP A 138 10.74 -18.06 12.08
N TYR A 139 9.47 -17.69 11.82
CA TYR A 139 8.87 -16.45 12.29
C TYR A 139 8.19 -16.63 13.63
N LEU A 140 8.64 -15.85 14.63
CA LEU A 140 8.05 -15.84 15.96
C LEU A 140 6.72 -15.07 15.98
N ARG A 141 5.78 -15.57 16.79
CA ARG A 141 4.59 -14.81 17.21
C ARG A 141 5.03 -13.68 18.15
N ALA A 142 4.38 -12.53 18.03
CA ALA A 142 4.53 -11.40 18.94
C ALA A 142 3.41 -11.34 20.00
N THR A 143 2.45 -12.27 19.92
CA THR A 143 1.25 -12.40 20.76
C THR A 143 1.05 -13.82 21.25
#